data_AF-A0A6N7ZWR9-F1
#
_entry.id   AF-A0A6N7ZWR9-F1
#
_cell.length_a   1.000
_cell.length_b   1.000
_cell.length_c   1.000
_cell.angle_alpha   90.00
_cell.angle_beta   90.00
_cell.angle_gamma   90.00
#
_symmetry.space_group_name_H-M   'P 1'
#
loop_
_entity.id
_entity.type
_entity.pdbx_description
1 polymer ?
#
loop_
_entity_poly.entity_id
_entity_poly.type
_entity_poly.pdbx_seq_one_letter_code
_entity_poly.pdbx_strand_id
1 'polypeptide(L)' 'MYTRLKALRSQHETLETQIRREEKRPAPDAMHIRTLKKFKLRIRDEIARLEHVLDRKQRADLLPT' A
#
# COMPACT_ATOMS: atom_id res chain seq x y z
N MET A 1 10.85 -3.54 -11.65
CA MET A 1 9.56 -2.84 -11.45
C MET A 1 8.58 -3.64 -10.58
N TYR A 2 8.34 -4.93 -10.87
CA TYR A 2 7.49 -5.81 -10.03
C TYR A 2 7.93 -5.95 -8.56
N THR A 3 9.23 -5.89 -8.29
CA THR A 3 9.81 -5.97 -6.94
C THR A 3 9.35 -4.83 -6.03
N ARG A 4 9.23 -3.60 -6.55
CA ARG A 4 8.76 -2.43 -5.79
C ARG A 4 7.29 -2.57 -5.39
N LEU A 5 6.45 -3.00 -6.34
CA LEU A 5 5.02 -3.24 -6.09
C LEU A 5 4.81 -4.35 -5.05
N LYS A 6 5.55 -5.46 -5.18
CA LYS A 6 5.48 -6.59 -4.24
C LYS A 6 5.92 -6.20 -2.84
N ALA A 7 6.98 -5.39 -2.72
CA ALA A 7 7.44 -4.85 -1.43
C ALA A 7 6.37 -3.94 -0.79
N LEU A 8 5.78 -3.02 -1.56
CA LEU A 8 4.70 -2.14 -1.06
C LEU A 8 3.47 -2.93 -0.61
N ARG A 9 3.06 -3.96 -1.36
CA ARG A 9 1.95 -4.85 -0.95
C ARG A 9 2.26 -5.58 0.35
N SER A 10 3.48 -6.11 0.51
CA SER A 10 3.89 -6.77 1.75
C SER A 10 3.94 -5.80 2.95
N GLN A 11 4.42 -4.57 2.74
CA GLN A 11 4.38 -3.53 3.76
C GLN A 11 2.94 -3.15 4.14
N HIS A 12 2.04 -3.07 3.15
CA HIS A 12 0.62 -2.82 3.40
C HIS A 12 -0.03 -3.91 4.26
N GLU A 13 0.22 -5.20 3.95
CA GLU A 13 -0.26 -6.32 4.77
C GLU A 13 0.31 -6.32 6.19
N THR A 14 1.58 -5.91 6.33
CA THR A 14 2.22 -5.77 7.64
C THR A 14 1.53 -4.69 8.48
N LEU A 15 1.26 -3.52 7.89
CA LEU A 15 0.54 -2.44 8.57
C LEU A 15 -0.89 -2.82 8.94
N GLU A 16 -1.61 -3.54 8.06
CA GLU A 16 -2.93 -4.11 8.37
C GLU A 16 -2.89 -5.02 9.60
N THR A 17 -1.89 -5.90 9.65
CA THR A 17 -1.71 -6.83 10.76
C THR A 17 -1.41 -6.09 12.07
N GLN A 18 -0.57 -5.06 12.02
CA GLN A 18 -0.27 -4.23 13.19
C GLN A 18 -1.50 -3.46 13.68
N ILE A 19 -2.29 -2.87 12.78
CA ILE A 19 -3.54 -2.19 13.13
C ILE A 19 -4.51 -3.16 13.82
N ARG A 20 -4.72 -4.35 13.24
CA ARG A 20 -5.61 -5.37 13.81
C ARG A 20 -5.13 -5.88 15.17
N ARG A 21 -3.82 -5.97 15.38
CA ARG A 21 -3.25 -6.34 16.69
C ARG A 21 -3.53 -5.25 17.72
N GLU A 22 -3.29 -3.98 17.38
CA GLU A 22 -3.52 -2.89 18.33
C GLU A 22 -5.01 -2.66 18.62
N GLU A 23 -5.88 -2.82 17.63
CA GLU A 23 -7.34 -2.72 17.83
C GLU A 23 -7.88 -3.85 18.73
N LYS A 24 -7.19 -4.99 18.81
CA LYS A 24 -7.54 -6.11 19.71
C LYS A 24 -6.96 -5.96 21.11
N ARG A 25 -6.08 -4.98 21.36
CA ARG A 25 -5.51 -4.78 22.70
C ARG A 25 -6.59 -4.22 23.64
N PRO A 26 -6.60 -4.64 24.92
CA PRO A 26 -7.58 -4.17 25.91
C PRO A 26 -7.48 -2.66 26.21
N ALA A 27 -6.32 -2.04 25.94
CA ALA A 27 -6.12 -0.60 25.95
C ALA A 27 -5.51 -0.16 24.61
N PRO A 28 -6.33 0.11 23.57
CA PRO A 28 -5.83 0.47 22.26
C PRO A 28 -5.26 1.90 22.25
N ASP A 29 -4.03 2.05 21.74
CA ASP A 29 -3.48 3.39 21.47
C ASP A 29 -4.10 3.95 20.19
N ALA A 30 -5.13 4.77 20.35
CA ALA A 30 -5.84 5.40 19.25
C ALA A 30 -4.93 6.29 18.39
N MET A 31 -3.89 6.91 18.95
CA MET A 31 -2.96 7.75 18.20
C MET A 31 -2.01 6.90 17.36
N HIS A 32 -1.56 5.78 17.91
CA HIS A 32 -0.78 4.79 17.17
C HIS A 32 -1.60 4.19 16.01
N ILE A 33 -2.85 3.78 16.26
CA ILE A 33 -3.75 3.24 15.23
C ILE A 33 -4.01 4.27 14.12
N ARG A 34 -4.27 5.54 14.46
CA ARG A 34 -4.45 6.62 13.47
C ARG A 34 -3.20 6.80 12.60
N THR A 35 -2.03 6.74 13.23
CA THR A 35 -0.73 6.86 12.55
C THR A 35 -0.54 5.70 11.58
N LEU A 36 -0.76 4.45 12.02
CA LEU A 36 -0.69 3.26 11.17
C LEU A 36 -1.68 3.32 10.00
N LYS A 37 -2.92 3.76 10.23
CA LYS A 37 -3.93 3.94 9.18
C LYS A 37 -3.51 5.00 8.15
N LYS A 38 -2.87 6.08 8.59
CA LYS A 38 -2.30 7.11 7.70
C LYS A 38 -1.16 6.56 6.85
N PHE A 39 -0.27 5.76 7.43
CA PHE A 39 0.79 5.08 6.67
C PHE A 39 0.20 4.09 5.66
N LYS A 40 -0.80 3.30 6.07
CA LYS A 40 -1.52 2.37 5.18
C LYS A 40 -2.12 3.09 3.97
N LEU A 41 -2.75 4.26 4.20
CA LEU A 41 -3.32 5.08 3.13
C LEU A 41 -2.25 5.52 2.12
N ARG A 42 -1.12 6.04 2.60
CA ARG A 42 -0.01 6.47 1.73
C ARG A 42 0.57 5.33 0.89
N ILE A 43 0.72 4.13 1.46
CA ILE A 43 1.20 2.96 0.71
C ILE A 43 0.19 2.55 -0.35
N ARG A 44 -1.12 2.59 -0.03
CA ARG A 44 -2.18 2.31 -1.00
C ARG A 44 -2.15 3.28 -2.18
N ASP A 45 -1.98 4.58 -1.92
CA ASP A 45 -1.88 5.60 -2.97
C ASP A 45 -0.63 5.38 -3.84
N GLU A 46 0.50 5.00 -3.24
CA GLU A 46 1.72 4.70 -3.99
C GLU A 46 1.57 3.46 -4.87
N ILE A 47 0.90 2.41 -4.38
CA ILE A 47 0.55 1.22 -5.18
C ILE A 47 -0.31 1.63 -6.38
N ALA A 48 -1.37 2.40 -6.15
CA ALA A 48 -2.27 2.85 -7.22
C ALA A 48 -1.55 3.70 -8.27
N ARG A 49 -0.63 4.58 -7.85
CA ARG A 49 0.22 5.34 -8.79
C ARG A 49 1.11 4.43 -9.63
N LEU A 50 1.78 3.47 -9.01
CA LEU A 50 2.65 2.53 -9.72
C LEU A 50 1.86 1.63 -10.68
N GLU A 51 0.69 1.15 -10.29
CA GLU A 51 -0.20 0.37 -11.15
C GLU A 51 -0.66 1.19 -12.36
N HIS A 52 -1.04 2.46 -12.16
CA HIS A 52 -1.43 3.35 -13.26
C HIS A 52 -0.25 3.67 -14.21
N VAL A 53 0.97 3.84 -13.70
CA VAL A 53 2.17 4.03 -14.53
C VAL A 53 2.49 2.77 -15.34
N LEU A 54 2.35 1.59 -14.74
CA LEU A 54 2.55 0.30 -15.42
C LEU A 54 1.52 0.09 -16.54
N ASP A 55 0.24 0.37 -16.27
CA ASP A 55 -0.84 0.29 -17.26
C ASP A 55 -0.59 1.24 -18.45
N ARG A 56 -0.19 2.50 -18.19
CA ARG A 56 0.19 3.43 -19.26
C ARG A 56 1.36 2.95 -20.10
N LYS A 57 2.38 2.36 -19.45
CA LYS A 57 3.55 1.83 -20.15
C LYS A 57 3.16 0.66 -21.05
N GLN A 58 2.39 -0.30 -20.53
CA GLN A 58 1.87 -1.43 -21.30
C GLN A 58 1.03 -1.00 -22.50
N ARG A 59 0.21 0.04 -22.37
CA ARG A 59 -0.57 0.59 -23.50
C ARG A 59 0.30 1.26 -24.55
N ALA A 60 1.36 1.97 -24.15
CA ALA A 60 2.28 2.60 -25.09
C ALA A 60 3.09 1.57 -25.91
N ASP A 61 3.40 0.41 -25.32
CA ASP A 61 4.11 -0.68 -26.01
C ASP A 61 3.22 -1.43 -27.05
N LEU A 62 1.90 -1.24 -27.04
CA LEU A 62 0.94 -1.98 -27.89
C LEU A 62 0.53 -1.25 -29.20
N LEU A 63 0.98 -0.01 -29.43
CA LEU A 63 0.74 0.72 -30.67
C LEU A 63 2.05 0.90 -31.45
N PRO A 64 2.36 0.05 -32.44
CA PRO A 64 3.38 0.36 -33.43
C PRO A 64 2.83 1.45 -34.38
N THR A 65 3.49 2.60 -34.44
CA THR A 65 3.37 3.55 -35.57
C THR A 65 3.82 2.92 -36.87
#